data_AF-A0AAQ1P638-F1
#
_entry.id   AF-A0AAQ1P638-F1
#
_cell.length_a   1.000
_cell.length_b   1.000
_cell.length_c   1.000
_cell.angle_alpha   90.00
_cell.angle_beta   90.00
_cell.angle_gamma   90.00
#
_symmetry.space_group_name_H-M   'P 1'
#
loop_
_entity.id
_entity.type
_entity.pdbx_description
1 polymer ?
#
loop_
_entity_poly.entity_id
_entity_poly.type
_entity_poly.pdbx_seq_one_letter_code
_entity_poly.pdbx_strand_id
1 'polypeptide(L)' 'MDPRSEVLLPQAELFTRPLLLAGAPADDLLGQLPQARAWTWHAGDQA' A
#
# COMPACT_ATOMS: atom_id res chain seq x y z
N MET A 1 -2.56 -11.09 6.28
CA MET A 1 -2.32 -9.65 6.39
C MET A 1 -0.81 -9.47 6.42
N ASP A 2 -0.26 -8.56 5.61
CA ASP A 2 1.18 -8.29 5.57
C ASP A 2 1.56 -7.45 6.80
N PRO A 3 2.64 -7.78 7.54
CA PRO A 3 3.06 -7.02 8.72
C PRO A 3 3.28 -5.52 8.47
N ARG A 4 3.64 -5.13 7.24
CA ARG A 4 3.80 -3.71 6.87
C ARG A 4 2.45 -3.00 6.87
N SER A 5 1.39 -3.67 6.45
CA SER A 5 0.03 -3.13 6.45
C SER A 5 -0.47 -2.95 7.88
N GLU A 6 -0.17 -3.87 8.80
CA GLU A 6 -0.51 -3.74 10.22
C GLU A 6 0.14 -2.52 10.89
N VAL A 7 1.31 -2.09 10.41
CA VAL A 7 1.98 -0.88 10.91
C VAL A 7 1.39 0.39 10.31
N LEU A 8 0.97 0.35 9.04
CA LEU A 8 0.50 1.54 8.31
C LEU A 8 -0.98 1.87 8.59
N LEU A 9 -1.85 0.85 8.68
CA LEU A 9 -3.29 1.04 8.82
C LEU A 9 -3.74 1.75 10.11
N PRO A 10 -3.13 1.52 11.29
CA PRO A 10 -3.51 2.23 12.52
C PRO A 10 -3.32 3.74 12.47
N GLN A 11 -2.61 4.25 11.46
CA GLN A 11 -2.29 5.65 11.26
C GLN A 11 -2.69 6.12 9.86
N ALA A 12 -3.72 5.48 9.27
CA ALA A 12 -4.21 5.78 7.94
C ALA A 12 -4.56 7.26 7.74
N GLU A 13 -5.00 7.95 8.79
CA GLU A 13 -5.32 9.38 8.78
C GLU A 13 -4.12 10.30 8.47
N LEU A 14 -2.89 9.79 8.56
CA LEU A 14 -1.69 10.54 8.18
C LEU A 14 -1.47 10.55 6.65
N PHE A 15 -2.10 9.62 5.92
CA PHE A 15 -1.91 9.42 4.48
C PHE A 15 -3.04 10.05 3.65
N THR A 16 -3.32 11.33 3.87
CA THR A 16 -4.41 12.08 3.21
C THR A 16 -4.03 12.71 1.87
N ARG A 17 -2.76 12.59 1.47
CA ARG A 17 -2.19 13.18 0.25
C ARG A 17 -1.75 12.06 -0.70
N PRO A 18 -1.50 12.37 -1.99
CA PRO A 18 -0.96 11.39 -2.92
C PRO A 18 0.28 10.69 -2.33
N LEU A 19 0.21 9.37 -2.23
CA LEU A 19 1.23 8.51 -1.63
C LEU A 19 1.71 7.50 -2.66
N LEU A 20 3.03 7.29 -2.75
CA LEU A 20 3.61 6.21 -3.55
C LEU A 20 4.22 5.16 -2.62
N LEU A 21 3.70 3.94 -2.70
CA LEU A 21 4.26 2.76 -2.02
C LEU A 21 5.18 2.03 -3.00
N ALA A 22 6.49 2.06 -2.74
CA ALA A 22 7.46 1.28 -3.49
C ALA A 22 7.61 -0.12 -2.86
N GLY A 23 7.35 -1.17 -3.63
CA GLY A 23 7.29 -2.55 -3.16
C GLY A 23 6.05 -2.80 -2.31
N ALA A 24 4.86 -2.72 -2.92
CA ALA A 24 3.60 -2.89 -2.22
C ALA A 24 3.53 -4.22 -1.45
N PRO A 25 2.86 -4.23 -0.28
CA PRO A 25 2.55 -5.47 0.39
C PRO A 25 1.63 -6.38 -0.43
N ALA A 26 1.74 -7.69 -0.19
CA ALA A 26 1.03 -8.72 -0.94
C ALA A 26 -0.47 -8.83 -0.55
N ASP A 27 -1.02 -7.80 0.12
CA ASP A 27 -2.40 -7.70 0.54
C ASP A 27 -3.08 -6.45 -0.01
N ASP A 28 -4.37 -6.28 0.29
CA ASP A 28 -5.21 -5.22 -0.27
C ASP A 28 -5.01 -3.85 0.43
N LEU A 29 -3.76 -3.47 0.74
CA LEU A 29 -3.46 -2.21 1.41
C LEU A 29 -3.92 -0.99 0.60
N LEU A 30 -3.84 -1.05 -0.74
CA LEU A 30 -4.28 0.04 -1.61
C LEU A 30 -5.78 0.30 -1.49
N GLY A 31 -6.60 -0.74 -1.28
CA GLY A 31 -8.03 -0.60 -1.04
C GLY A 31 -8.35 0.21 0.23
N GLN A 32 -7.42 0.25 1.19
CA GLN A 32 -7.58 0.96 2.46
C GLN A 32 -6.93 2.35 2.49
N LEU A 33 -6.04 2.66 1.53
CA LEU A 33 -5.37 3.96 1.38
C LEU A 33 -5.73 4.58 0.02
N PRO A 34 -6.87 5.28 -0.11
CA PRO A 34 -7.43 5.65 -1.40
C PRO A 34 -6.58 6.63 -2.23
N GLN A 35 -5.66 7.35 -1.59
CA GLN A 35 -4.72 8.27 -2.26
C GLN A 35 -3.39 7.58 -2.64
N ALA A 36 -3.23 6.31 -2.28
CA ALA A 36 -2.00 5.56 -2.50
C ALA A 36 -1.97 4.96 -3.91
N ARG A 37 -0.77 4.92 -4.48
CA ARG A 37 -0.43 4.17 -5.68
C ARG A 37 0.72 3.24 -5.33
N ALA A 38 0.76 2.07 -5.94
CA ALA A 38 1.87 1.15 -5.81
C ALA A 38 2.80 1.22 -7.02
N TRP A 39 4.08 0.96 -6.77
CA TRP A 39 5.04 0.63 -7.80
C TRP A 39 5.94 -0.50 -7.32
N THR A 40 6.21 -1.48 -8.18
CA THR A 40 6.98 -2.67 -7.86
C THR A 40 7.85 -3.06 -9.04
N TRP A 41 9.03 -3.63 -8.75
CA TRP A 41 9.87 -4.26 -9.77
C TRP A 41 9.41 -5.68 -10.11
N HIS A 42 8.51 -6.26 -9.30
CA HIS A 42 7.96 -7.59 -9.55
C HIS A 42 6.91 -7.51 -10.66
N ALA A 43 7.31 -7.87 -11.88
CA ALA A 43 6.43 -7.92 -13.05
C ALA A 43 5.25 -8.91 -12.91
N GLY A 44 5.26 -9.78 -11.89
CA GLY A 44 4.20 -10.75 -11.60
C GLY A 44 3.04 -10.26 -10.74
N ASP A 45 3.10 -9.04 -10.19
CA ASP A 45 1.99 -8.43 -9.40
C ASP A 45 0.90 -7.82 -10.29
N GLN A 46 1.04 -7.89 -11.62
CA GLN A 46 -0.01 -7.52 -12.57
C GLN A 46 -0.62 -8.79 -13.18
N ALA A 47 -1.52 -9.43 -12.45
CA ALA A 47 -2.40 -10.48 -12.98
C ALA A 47 -3.81 -10.33 -12.37
#